data_AF-A0A5N9FXK0-F1
#
_entry.id   AF-A0A5N9FXK0-F1
#
_cell.length_a   1.000
_cell.length_b   1.000
_cell.length_c   1.000
_cell.angle_alpha   90.00
_cell.angle_beta   90.00
_cell.angle_gamma   90.00
#
_symmetry.space_group_name_H-M   'P 1'
#
loop_
_entity.id
_entity.type
_entity.pdbx_description
1 polymer ?
#
loop_
_entity_poly.entity_id
_entity_poly.type
_entity_poly.pdbx_seq_one_letter_code
_entity_poly.pdbx_strand_id
1 'polypeptide(L)'
;ELGLNPQDLGSPWLAAISSLLAFALGALIPIIPILFSSGNISIVLSAIFSSSALFIVGGIVSVASGKNIFVGATRMLLAGTLAATFTYGVGYLLGISIL
;
A
#
# COMPACT_ATOMS: atom_id res chain seq x y z
N GLU A 1 -16.36 1.46 28.12
CA GLU A 1 -15.36 2.53 28.35
C GLU A 1 -14.99 3.36 27.11
N LEU A 2 -15.61 3.13 25.94
CA LEU A 2 -15.45 4.01 24.76
C LEU A 2 -16.74 4.72 24.32
N GLY A 3 -17.84 4.56 25.08
CA GLY A 3 -19.17 5.05 24.67
C GLY A 3 -19.76 4.35 23.44
N LEU A 4 -19.06 3.35 22.88
CA LEU A 4 -19.49 2.56 21.73
C LEU A 4 -20.33 1.38 22.20
N ASN A 5 -21.54 1.24 21.65
CA ASN A 5 -22.38 0.09 21.89
C ASN A 5 -21.79 -1.13 21.14
N PRO A 6 -21.45 -2.25 21.80
CA PRO A 6 -20.87 -3.43 21.15
C PRO A 6 -21.73 -3.99 20.02
N GLN A 7 -23.04 -3.72 20.06
CA GLN A 7 -24.02 -4.10 19.03
C GLN A 7 -23.91 -3.24 17.76
N ASP A 8 -23.31 -2.05 17.85
CA ASP A 8 -23.08 -1.12 16.73
C ASP A 8 -21.69 -1.31 16.09
N LEU A 9 -20.84 -2.16 16.67
CA LEU A 9 -19.53 -2.51 16.10
C LEU A 9 -19.71 -3.64 15.07
N GLY A 10 -19.15 -3.43 13.87
CA GLY A 10 -19.16 -4.45 12.82
C GLY A 10 -18.48 -5.77 13.24
N SER A 11 -18.77 -6.85 12.52
CA SER A 11 -18.21 -8.18 12.81
C SER A 11 -16.66 -8.17 12.80
N PRO A 12 -15.99 -8.55 13.91
CA PRO A 12 -14.53 -8.53 14.00
C PRO A 12 -13.88 -9.54 13.05
N TRP A 13 -14.51 -10.70 12.85
CA TRP A 13 -14.07 -11.69 11.87
C TRP A 13 -14.13 -11.17 10.46
N LEU A 14 -15.20 -10.44 10.12
CA LEU A 14 -15.35 -9.85 8.80
C LEU A 14 -14.28 -8.77 8.55
N ALA A 15 -13.98 -7.94 9.55
CA ALA A 15 -12.92 -6.94 9.47
C ALA A 15 -11.52 -7.57 9.30
N ALA A 16 -11.23 -8.66 10.04
CA ALA A 16 -9.96 -9.37 9.93
C ALA A 16 -9.78 -10.01 8.54
N ILE A 17 -10.78 -10.75 8.05
CA ILE A 17 -10.69 -11.43 6.75
C ILE A 17 -10.65 -10.43 5.60
N SER A 18 -11.49 -9.39 5.64
CA SER A 18 -11.50 -8.36 4.59
C SER A 18 -10.19 -7.58 4.52
N SER A 19 -9.58 -7.22 5.67
CA SER A 19 -8.29 -6.55 5.69
C SER A 19 -7.14 -7.45 5.21
N LEU A 20 -7.15 -8.73 5.58
CA LEU A 20 -6.18 -9.71 5.07
C LEU A 20 -6.25 -9.83 3.54
N LEU A 21 -7.46 -9.98 3.00
CA LEU A 21 -7.65 -10.10 1.54
C LEU A 21 -7.28 -8.80 0.82
N ALA A 22 -7.69 -7.64 1.34
CA ALA A 22 -7.32 -6.35 0.77
C ALA A 22 -5.79 -6.15 0.76
N PHE A 23 -5.10 -6.54 1.84
CA PHE A 23 -3.65 -6.49 1.93
C PHE A 23 -2.99 -7.44 0.92
N ALA A 24 -3.43 -8.71 0.89
CA ALA A 24 -2.88 -9.71 0.00
C ALA A 24 -3.04 -9.32 -1.48
N LEU A 25 -4.23 -8.84 -1.87
CA LEU A 25 -4.49 -8.38 -3.23
C LEU A 25 -3.67 -7.13 -3.57
N GLY A 26 -3.55 -6.17 -2.64
CA GLY A 26 -2.71 -4.99 -2.83
C GLY A 26 -1.23 -5.35 -3.02
N ALA A 27 -0.73 -6.33 -2.27
CA ALA A 27 0.66 -6.80 -2.37
C ALA A 27 1.00 -7.45 -3.72
N LEU A 28 0.01 -7.97 -4.46
CA LEU A 28 0.24 -8.53 -5.79
C LEU A 28 0.63 -7.47 -6.83
N ILE A 29 0.21 -6.21 -6.65
CA ILE A 29 0.43 -5.14 -7.62
C ILE A 29 1.93 -4.93 -7.93
N PRO A 30 2.83 -4.71 -6.95
CA PRO A 30 4.27 -4.63 -7.20
C PRO A 30 4.87 -5.93 -7.76
N ILE A 31 4.26 -7.08 -7.48
CA ILE A 31 4.78 -8.40 -7.89
C ILE A 31 4.51 -8.65 -9.37
N ILE A 32 3.38 -8.17 -9.91
CA ILE A 32 2.98 -8.41 -11.31
C ILE A 32 4.12 -8.11 -12.30
N PRO A 33 4.76 -6.92 -12.32
CA PRO A 33 5.85 -6.65 -13.27
C PRO A 33 7.09 -7.52 -13.10
N ILE A 34 7.32 -8.07 -11.91
CA ILE A 34 8.45 -8.95 -11.62
C ILE A 34 8.21 -10.36 -12.19
N LEU A 35 6.96 -10.78 -12.37
CA LEU A 35 6.62 -12.08 -12.96
C LEU A 35 6.89 -12.15 -14.47
N PHE A 36 6.90 -11.00 -15.16
CA PHE A 36 6.97 -10.94 -16.63
C PHE A 36 8.23 -10.29 -17.18
N SER A 37 9.07 -9.69 -16.32
CA SER A 37 10.26 -8.97 -16.74
C SER A 37 11.40 -9.19 -15.74
N SER A 38 12.60 -8.70 -16.02
CA SER A 38 13.77 -8.88 -15.15
C SER A 38 14.71 -7.68 -15.18
N GLY A 39 15.60 -7.60 -14.18
CA GLY A 39 16.55 -6.51 -14.02
C GLY A 39 15.88 -5.15 -13.73
N ASN A 40 16.58 -4.07 -14.07
CA ASN A 40 16.16 -2.71 -13.74
C ASN A 40 14.77 -2.34 -14.26
N ILE A 41 14.34 -2.87 -15.41
CA ILE A 41 13.03 -2.55 -15.98
C ILE A 41 11.89 -3.06 -15.10
N SER A 42 12.01 -4.25 -14.48
CA SER A 42 10.99 -4.75 -13.54
C SER A 42 10.87 -3.88 -12.30
N ILE A 43 11.99 -3.37 -11.79
CA ILE A 43 12.01 -2.50 -10.62
C ILE A 43 11.25 -1.20 -10.92
N VAL A 44 11.54 -0.58 -12.08
CA VAL A 44 10.87 0.66 -12.51
C VAL A 44 9.37 0.42 -12.71
N LEU A 45 8.98 -0.66 -13.39
CA LEU A 45 7.57 -0.99 -13.60
C LEU A 45 6.85 -1.28 -12.27
N SER A 46 7.48 -2.02 -11.35
CA SER A 46 6.94 -2.29 -10.01
C SER A 46 6.73 -1.00 -9.22
N ALA A 47 7.67 -0.05 -9.29
CA ALA A 47 7.55 1.25 -8.63
C ALA A 47 6.41 2.10 -9.22
N ILE A 48 6.23 2.11 -10.54
CA ILE A 48 5.14 2.82 -11.22
C ILE A 48 3.78 2.23 -10.84
N PHE A 49 3.65 0.90 -10.89
CA PHE A 49 2.41 0.20 -10.56
C PHE A 49 2.03 0.42 -9.10
N SER A 50 2.99 0.30 -8.19
CA SER A 50 2.78 0.53 -6.76
C SER A 50 2.41 1.97 -6.46
N SER A 51 3.11 2.94 -7.06
CA SER A 51 2.82 4.36 -6.87
C SER A 51 1.42 4.72 -7.37
N SER A 52 1.03 4.17 -8.51
CA SER A 52 -0.30 4.35 -9.09
C SER A 52 -1.38 3.76 -8.18
N ALA A 53 -1.17 2.54 -7.68
CA ALA A 53 -2.09 1.90 -6.74
C ALA A 53 -2.22 2.65 -5.42
N LEU A 54 -1.12 3.10 -4.81
CA LEU A 54 -1.14 3.91 -3.60
C LEU A 54 -1.93 5.21 -3.79
N PHE A 55 -1.72 5.89 -4.93
CA PHE A 55 -2.42 7.12 -5.24
C PHE A 55 -3.94 6.88 -5.40
N ILE A 56 -4.32 5.86 -6.16
CA ILE A 56 -5.72 5.49 -6.40
C ILE A 56 -6.40 5.09 -5.09
N VAL A 57 -5.82 4.16 -4.33
CA VAL A 57 -6.39 3.67 -3.06
C VAL A 57 -6.45 4.79 -2.03
N GLY A 58 -5.42 5.63 -1.92
CA GLY A 58 -5.40 6.77 -1.01
C GLY A 58 -6.50 7.78 -1.31
N GLY A 59 -6.77 8.00 -2.60
CA GLY A 59 -7.90 8.82 -3.06
C GLY A 59 -9.25 8.22 -2.66
N ILE A 60 -9.47 6.93 -2.97
CA ILE A 60 -10.70 6.20 -2.66
C ILE A 60 -11.00 6.24 -1.15
N VAL A 61 -10.01 5.88 -0.32
CA VAL A 61 -10.16 5.86 1.15
C VAL A 61 -10.47 7.25 1.71
N SER A 62 -9.91 8.29 1.10
CA SER A 62 -10.11 9.66 1.57
C SER A 62 -11.50 10.20 1.24
N VAL A 63 -12.02 9.90 0.04
CA VAL A 63 -13.41 10.20 -0.32
C VAL A 63 -14.37 9.45 0.61
N ALA A 64 -14.13 8.17 0.87
CA ALA A 64 -14.92 7.38 1.82
C ALA A 64 -14.90 7.95 3.25
N SER A 65 -13.87 8.74 3.59
CA SER A 65 -13.72 9.41 4.89
C SER A 65 -14.18 10.88 4.89
N GLY A 66 -14.83 11.37 3.83
CA GLY A 66 -15.28 12.76 3.71
C GLY A 66 -14.15 13.79 3.55
N LYS A 67 -12.97 13.35 3.09
CA LYS A 67 -11.76 14.19 2.94
C LYS A 67 -11.46 14.46 1.47
N ASN A 68 -10.60 15.46 1.22
CA ASN A 68 -10.14 15.79 -0.12
C ASN A 68 -9.36 14.61 -0.75
N ILE A 69 -9.75 14.24 -1.98
CA ILE A 69 -9.18 13.10 -2.72
C ILE A 69 -7.68 13.23 -2.96
N PHE A 70 -7.20 14.42 -3.36
CA PHE A 70 -5.79 14.65 -3.67
C PHE A 70 -4.93 14.61 -2.41
N VAL A 71 -5.41 15.20 -1.31
CA VAL A 71 -4.71 15.14 -0.02
C VAL A 71 -4.54 13.68 0.42
N GLY A 72 -5.58 12.88 0.26
CA GLY A 72 -5.56 11.45 0.50
C GLY A 72 -4.54 10.67 -0.31
N ALA A 73 -4.67 10.80 -1.63
CA ALA A 73 -3.83 10.15 -2.61
C ALA A 73 -2.34 10.49 -2.41
N THR A 74 -2.02 11.78 -2.26
CA THR A 74 -0.66 12.24 -2.03
C THR A 74 -0.11 11.76 -0.69
N ARG A 75 -0.90 11.77 0.39
CA ARG A 75 -0.44 11.24 1.70
C ARG A 75 -0.07 9.77 1.62
N MET A 76 -0.89 8.95 0.96
CA MET A 76 -0.63 7.51 0.85
C MET A 76 0.57 7.23 -0.06
N LEU A 77 0.70 7.97 -1.17
CA LEU A 77 1.87 7.88 -2.05
C LEU A 77 3.17 8.27 -1.30
N LEU A 78 3.16 9.35 -0.54
CA LEU A 78 4.32 9.78 0.25
C LEU A 78 4.68 8.76 1.33
N ALA A 79 3.71 8.23 2.07
CA ALA A 79 3.97 7.22 3.08
C ALA A 79 4.59 5.94 2.48
N GLY A 80 4.02 5.45 1.37
CA GLY A 80 4.52 4.25 0.72
C GLY A 80 5.90 4.43 0.08
N THR A 81 6.14 5.57 -0.58
CA THR A 81 7.46 5.89 -1.16
C THR A 81 8.52 6.04 -0.08
N LEU A 82 8.23 6.72 1.04
CA LEU A 82 9.15 6.81 2.18
C LEU A 82 9.48 5.43 2.77
N ALA A 83 8.48 4.57 2.94
CA ALA A 83 8.69 3.21 3.43
C ALA A 83 9.57 2.38 2.46
N ALA A 84 9.31 2.48 1.16
CA ALA A 84 10.10 1.80 0.13
C ALA A 84 11.55 2.30 0.10
N THR A 85 11.76 3.62 0.12
CA THR A 85 13.09 4.22 0.17
C THR A 85 13.86 3.80 1.42
N PHE A 86 13.21 3.77 2.58
CA PHE A 86 13.85 3.33 3.82
C PHE A 86 14.24 1.86 3.75
N THR A 87 13.32 0.99 3.30
CA THR A 87 13.56 -0.45 3.16
C THR A 87 14.71 -0.75 2.21
N TYR A 88 14.71 -0.09 1.04
CA TYR A 88 15.80 -0.20 0.07
C TYR A 88 17.12 0.34 0.63
N GLY A 89 17.08 1.48 1.32
CA GLY A 89 18.26 2.10 1.94
C GLY A 89 18.93 1.19 2.97
N VAL A 90 18.15 0.52 3.81
CA VAL A 90 18.69 -0.47 4.76
C VAL A 90 19.34 -1.65 4.01
N GLY A 91 18.67 -2.20 3.00
CA GLY A 91 19.24 -3.27 2.17
C GLY A 91 20.54 -2.85 1.46
N TYR A 92 20.59 -1.60 0.99
CA TYR A 92 21.77 -1.04 0.35
C TYR A 92 22.94 -0.88 1.33
N LEU A 93 22.70 -0.35 2.53
CA LEU A 93 23.72 -0.17 3.57
C LEU A 93 24.28 -1.51 4.07
N LEU A 94 23.46 -2.56 4.08
CA LEU A 94 23.87 -3.91 4.47
C LEU A 94 24.54 -4.69 3.32
N GLY A 95 24.66 -4.11 2.12
CA GLY A 95 25.28 -4.77 0.96
C GLY A 95 24.47 -5.94 0.38
N ILE A 96 23.18 -6.01 0.69
CA ILE A 96 22.26 -7.08 0.25
C ILE A 96 21.29 -6.61 -0.84
N SER A 97 21.25 -5.30 -1.16
CA SER A 97 20.49 -4.82 -2.32
C SER A 97 21.18 -5.23 -3.62
N ILE A 98 20.46 -6.02 -4.41
CA ILE A 98 20.81 -6.41 -5.78
C ILE A 98 20.10 -5.43 -6.73
N LEU A 99 20.88 -4.72 -7.55
CA LEU A 99 20.40 -4.00 -8.74
C LEU A 99 20.65 -4.88 -9.98
#